data_AF-A0A2S4ZLN6-F1
#
_entry.id   AF-A0A2S4ZLN6-F1
#
_cell.length_a   1.000
_cell.length_b   1.000
_cell.length_c   1.000
_cell.angle_alpha   90.00
_cell.angle_beta   90.00
_cell.angle_gamma   90.00
#
_symmetry.space_group_name_H-M   'P 1'
#
loop_
_entity.id
_entity.type
_entity.pdbx_description
1 polymer ?
#
loop_
_entity_poly.entity_id
_entity_poly.type
_entity_poly.pdbx_seq_one_letter_code
_entity_poly.pdbx_strand_id
1 'polypeptide(L)'
;MIHAALQTVVPWLAVAAVVIAMAWQQGLFSWGASAASGPARTIPLPGGGFSDGGHCGAEGYHYFPLPASASAPPAAESPAPVPGPRLVLGSYGYEKPSRAPGRFTIGLLFAPGPKGSLELSRALGGEGVAVEIEGPRGLVGGAHGLPVTWDSATKSGTGDSAEVSLPLEALCPGQNARDVVEKLQPPIDSSNTITGQPAYTLTVSVRDPGIGAQRRSMGLPAGGNLLSANNLVAEDGFLLAGSAY
;
A
#
# COMPACT_ATOMS: atom_id res chain seq x y z
N MET A 1 -60.91 27.20 -35.91
CA MET A 1 -59.51 27.65 -35.88
C MET A 1 -59.00 27.48 -34.47
N ILE A 2 -58.01 26.61 -34.30
CA ILE A 2 -57.29 26.32 -33.04
C ILE A 2 -56.23 27.42 -32.82
N HIS A 3 -55.74 27.56 -31.57
CA HIS A 3 -54.60 28.35 -31.03
C HIS A 3 -55.06 29.46 -30.07
N ALA A 4 -54.56 29.60 -28.83
CA ALA A 4 -53.57 28.83 -28.07
C ALA A 4 -53.77 29.12 -26.58
N ALA A 5 -53.75 28.07 -25.76
CA ALA A 5 -53.60 28.15 -24.31
C ALA A 5 -52.13 27.86 -23.99
N LEU A 6 -51.39 28.80 -23.40
CA LEU A 6 -50.12 28.52 -22.73
C LEU A 6 -49.66 29.73 -21.91
N GLN A 7 -50.30 29.93 -20.77
CA GLN A 7 -49.72 30.67 -19.66
C GLN A 7 -50.14 29.97 -18.38
N THR A 8 -49.22 29.22 -17.77
CA THR A 8 -49.09 28.94 -16.32
C THR A 8 -48.34 27.63 -16.04
N VAL A 9 -47.06 27.51 -16.41
CA VAL A 9 -46.18 26.43 -15.90
C VAL A 9 -44.75 26.94 -15.75
N VAL A 10 -44.51 27.96 -14.92
CA VAL A 10 -43.13 28.52 -14.78
C VAL A 10 -42.65 28.74 -13.33
N PRO A 11 -43.48 28.99 -12.28
CA PRO A 11 -42.91 29.30 -10.97
C PRO A 11 -42.36 28.08 -10.21
N TRP A 12 -42.96 26.90 -10.37
CA TRP A 12 -42.60 25.70 -9.60
C TRP A 12 -41.25 25.09 -9.99
N LEU A 13 -40.86 25.21 -11.26
CA LEU A 13 -39.58 24.69 -11.74
C LEU A 13 -38.39 25.49 -11.18
N ALA A 14 -38.55 26.81 -11.02
CA ALA A 14 -37.54 27.66 -10.43
C ALA A 14 -37.30 27.32 -8.95
N VAL A 15 -38.37 27.06 -8.20
CA VAL A 15 -38.28 26.66 -6.78
C VAL A 15 -37.59 25.31 -6.63
N ALA A 16 -37.94 24.33 -7.46
CA ALA A 16 -37.28 23.02 -7.44
C ALA A 16 -35.78 23.12 -7.74
N ALA A 17 -35.38 23.94 -8.73
CA ALA A 17 -33.97 24.14 -9.07
C ALA A 17 -33.16 24.77 -7.91
N VAL A 18 -33.74 25.74 -7.20
CA VAL A 18 -33.07 26.38 -6.05
C VAL A 18 -32.92 25.40 -4.88
N VAL A 19 -33.93 24.58 -4.61
CA VAL A 19 -33.87 23.57 -3.54
C VAL A 19 -32.82 22.50 -3.85
N ILE A 20 -32.73 22.04 -5.10
CA ILE A 20 -31.71 21.08 -5.53
C ILE A 20 -30.31 21.70 -5.42
N ALA A 21 -30.12 22.94 -5.87
CA ALA A 21 -28.83 23.62 -5.81
C ALA A 21 -28.37 23.85 -4.36
N MET A 22 -29.26 24.26 -3.46
CA MET A 22 -28.96 24.40 -2.03
C MET A 22 -28.61 23.06 -1.38
N ALA A 23 -29.32 21.99 -1.71
CA ALA A 23 -29.02 20.65 -1.20
C ALA A 23 -27.69 20.09 -1.75
N TRP A 24 -27.28 20.50 -2.96
CA TRP A 24 -25.95 20.24 -3.52
C TRP A 24 -24.85 20.99 -2.77
N GLN A 25 -25.04 22.29 -2.48
CA GLN A 25 -24.07 23.09 -1.73
C GLN A 25 -23.93 22.65 -0.26
N GLN A 26 -24.97 22.05 0.32
CA GLN A 26 -24.97 21.54 1.69
C GLN A 26 -24.53 20.08 1.82
N GLY A 27 -24.10 19.43 0.73
CA GLY A 27 -23.59 18.06 0.77
C GLY A 27 -24.64 17.00 1.15
N LEU A 28 -25.93 17.32 1.02
CA LEU A 28 -27.04 16.42 1.39
C LEU A 28 -27.23 15.27 0.41
N PHE A 29 -26.56 15.31 -0.74
CA PHE A 29 -26.45 14.19 -1.66
C PHE A 29 -25.07 13.55 -1.54
N SER A 30 -24.97 12.58 -0.65
CA SER A 30 -23.89 11.59 -0.70
C SER A 30 -24.21 10.60 -1.81
N TRP A 31 -23.97 10.97 -3.07
CA TRP A 31 -23.82 9.95 -4.10
C TRP A 31 -22.57 9.17 -3.72
N GLY A 32 -22.76 7.93 -3.29
CA GLY A 32 -21.66 7.01 -3.06
C GLY A 32 -20.74 7.10 -4.25
N ALA A 33 -19.49 7.52 -4.02
CA ALA A 33 -18.53 7.78 -5.07
C ALA A 33 -18.53 6.56 -6.00
N SER A 34 -19.11 6.72 -7.19
CA SER A 34 -18.99 5.72 -8.23
C SER A 34 -17.50 5.52 -8.43
N ALA A 35 -17.03 4.27 -8.37
CA ALA A 35 -15.66 3.92 -8.67
C ALA A 35 -15.26 4.67 -9.96
N ALA A 36 -14.29 5.58 -9.85
CA ALA A 36 -13.95 6.48 -10.94
C ALA A 36 -13.59 5.65 -12.19
N SER A 37 -14.47 5.63 -13.18
CA SER A 37 -14.34 4.83 -14.40
C SER A 37 -13.48 5.55 -15.45
N GLY A 38 -12.38 6.17 -15.01
CA GLY A 38 -11.39 6.82 -15.86
C GLY A 38 -10.19 5.89 -16.11
N PRO A 39 -9.39 6.14 -17.17
CA PRO A 39 -8.13 5.44 -17.34
C PRO A 39 -7.27 5.68 -16.10
N ALA A 40 -6.65 4.62 -15.60
CA ALA A 40 -5.74 4.70 -14.47
C ALA A 40 -4.55 5.60 -14.83
N ARG A 41 -4.13 6.47 -13.90
CA ARG A 41 -3.11 7.51 -14.14
C ARG A 41 -2.20 7.65 -12.93
N THR A 42 -0.95 8.00 -13.19
CA THR A 42 -0.04 8.49 -12.15
C THR A 42 -0.50 9.87 -11.70
N ILE A 43 -0.87 9.97 -10.43
CA ILE A 43 -1.36 11.21 -9.79
C ILE A 43 -0.63 11.42 -8.47
N PRO A 44 -0.41 12.68 -8.05
CA PRO A 44 0.06 12.96 -6.69
C PRO A 44 -0.98 12.46 -5.67
N LEU A 45 -0.49 11.89 -4.57
CA LEU A 45 -1.36 11.32 -3.54
C LEU A 45 -1.53 12.26 -2.34
N PRO A 46 -2.69 12.17 -1.64
CA PRO A 46 -2.85 12.83 -0.36
C PRO A 46 -1.77 12.38 0.62
N GLY A 47 -1.09 13.33 1.26
CA GLY A 47 -0.01 13.06 2.20
C GLY A 47 1.39 12.92 1.58
N GLY A 48 1.49 12.84 0.24
CA GLY A 48 2.76 12.77 -0.48
C GLY A 48 2.92 11.51 -1.32
N GLY A 49 3.92 11.51 -2.20
CA GLY A 49 4.15 10.43 -3.16
C GLY A 49 3.21 10.49 -4.37
N PHE A 50 3.29 9.46 -5.21
CA PHE A 50 2.56 9.36 -6.47
C PHE A 50 1.99 7.95 -6.65
N SER A 51 0.77 7.89 -7.18
CA SER A 51 0.12 6.63 -7.57
C SER A 51 0.84 5.98 -8.75
N ASP A 52 0.93 4.66 -8.73
CA ASP A 52 1.38 3.84 -9.86
C ASP A 52 0.24 3.50 -10.82
N GLY A 53 -0.87 4.25 -10.77
CA GLY A 53 -2.07 4.00 -11.55
C GLY A 53 -1.82 3.86 -13.07
N GLY A 54 -0.79 4.52 -13.62
CA GLY A 54 -0.40 4.33 -15.03
C GLY A 54 0.00 2.89 -15.40
N HIS A 55 0.23 2.02 -14.41
CA HIS A 55 0.66 0.63 -14.56
C HIS A 55 -0.40 -0.37 -14.09
N CYS A 56 -1.65 0.05 -13.87
CA CYS A 56 -2.72 -0.85 -13.49
C CYS A 56 -2.90 -2.01 -14.47
N GLY A 57 -2.92 -3.24 -13.93
CA GLY A 57 -3.00 -4.49 -14.68
C GLY A 57 -1.68 -4.94 -15.32
N ALA A 58 -0.57 -4.21 -15.12
CA ALA A 58 0.73 -4.67 -15.56
C ALA A 58 1.26 -5.77 -14.63
N GLU A 59 1.67 -6.90 -15.20
CA GLU A 59 2.24 -8.03 -14.47
C GLU A 59 3.73 -7.78 -14.15
N GLY A 60 4.15 -8.14 -12.94
CA GLY A 60 5.53 -8.01 -12.46
C GLY A 60 6.01 -6.57 -12.35
N TYR A 61 5.10 -5.61 -12.24
CA TYR A 61 5.47 -4.20 -12.08
C TYR A 61 6.03 -3.94 -10.68
N HIS A 62 7.23 -3.38 -10.64
CA HIS A 62 7.82 -2.82 -9.43
C HIS A 62 8.48 -1.49 -9.78
N TYR A 63 8.25 -0.46 -8.96
CA TYR A 63 8.85 0.84 -9.19
C TYR A 63 10.38 0.76 -9.10
N PHE A 64 10.89 0.00 -8.14
CA PHE A 64 12.31 -0.34 -8.05
C PHE A 64 12.59 -1.73 -8.61
N PRO A 65 13.69 -1.93 -9.37
CA PRO A 65 14.06 -3.24 -9.87
C PRO A 65 14.39 -4.17 -8.69
N LEU A 66 13.58 -5.23 -8.54
CA LEU A 66 13.73 -6.22 -7.47
C LEU A 66 14.63 -7.39 -7.90
N PRO A 67 15.45 -7.94 -6.99
CA PRO A 67 16.09 -9.22 -7.23
C PRO A 67 15.03 -10.34 -7.24
N ALA A 68 15.25 -11.40 -8.02
CA ALA A 68 14.30 -12.52 -8.14
C ALA A 68 13.90 -13.13 -6.77
N SER A 69 14.81 -13.10 -5.79
CA SER A 69 14.54 -13.60 -4.43
C SER A 69 13.54 -12.76 -3.64
N ALA A 70 13.26 -11.51 -4.05
CA ALA A 70 12.31 -10.64 -3.37
C ALA A 70 10.85 -10.93 -3.76
N SER A 71 10.61 -11.74 -4.79
CA SER A 71 9.28 -12.12 -5.27
C SER A 71 8.99 -13.61 -5.07
N ALA A 72 9.90 -14.35 -4.45
CA ALA A 72 9.74 -15.77 -4.14
C ALA A 72 9.31 -15.96 -2.68
N PRO A 73 8.51 -17.00 -2.36
CA PRO A 73 8.26 -17.40 -0.99
C PRO A 73 9.58 -17.62 -0.24
N PRO A 74 9.71 -17.16 1.01
CA PRO A 74 10.89 -17.47 1.81
C PRO A 74 10.99 -19.00 1.98
N ALA A 75 12.20 -19.54 1.79
CA ALA A 75 12.46 -20.95 2.05
C ALA A 75 12.21 -21.25 3.55
N ALA A 76 11.55 -22.37 3.83
CA ALA A 76 11.14 -22.77 5.18
C ALA A 76 12.28 -22.72 6.20
N GLU A 77 13.50 -23.10 5.80
CA GLU A 77 14.72 -22.90 6.57
C GLU A 77 15.89 -22.80 5.58
N SER A 78 16.42 -21.60 5.34
CA SER A 78 17.76 -21.50 4.76
C SER A 78 18.77 -21.39 5.91
N PRO A 79 19.65 -22.39 6.13
CA PRO A 79 20.68 -22.33 7.16
C PRO A 79 21.78 -21.31 6.84
N ALA A 80 21.75 -20.71 5.64
CA ALA A 80 22.65 -19.62 5.29
C ALA A 80 22.15 -18.32 5.95
N PRO A 81 22.92 -17.70 6.86
CA PRO A 81 22.54 -16.44 7.48
C PRO A 81 22.28 -15.41 6.38
N VAL A 82 21.11 -14.77 6.42
CA VAL A 82 20.85 -13.59 5.58
C VAL A 82 22.00 -12.61 5.80
N PRO A 83 22.75 -12.22 4.75
CA PRO A 83 24.09 -11.69 4.94
C PRO A 83 24.14 -10.34 5.67
N GLY A 84 23.02 -9.63 5.81
CA GLY A 84 22.96 -8.34 6.48
C GLY A 84 21.56 -7.91 6.90
N PRO A 85 21.42 -6.64 7.31
CA PRO A 85 20.12 -6.07 7.67
C PRO A 85 19.09 -6.23 6.56
N ARG A 86 17.83 -6.38 6.94
CA ARG A 86 16.72 -6.62 6.02
C ARG A 86 15.49 -5.82 6.41
N LEU A 87 14.63 -5.58 5.43
CA LEU A 87 13.27 -5.12 5.68
C LEU A 87 12.39 -6.33 5.94
N VAL A 88 11.49 -6.23 6.90
CA VAL A 88 10.45 -7.21 7.20
C VAL A 88 9.12 -6.47 7.30
N LEU A 89 8.04 -7.06 6.79
CA LEU A 89 6.69 -6.55 7.05
C LEU A 89 6.33 -6.87 8.50
N GLY A 90 6.11 -5.85 9.33
CA GLY A 90 5.65 -6.00 10.69
C GLY A 90 4.13 -6.16 10.79
N SER A 91 3.40 -5.42 9.97
CA SER A 91 1.94 -5.50 9.88
C SER A 91 1.48 -4.96 8.54
N TYR A 92 0.29 -5.36 8.10
CA TYR A 92 -0.42 -4.69 7.02
C TYR A 92 -1.92 -4.85 7.21
N GLY A 93 -2.69 -3.82 6.86
CA GLY A 93 -4.13 -3.85 7.01
C GLY A 93 -4.81 -2.68 6.32
N TYR A 94 -6.13 -2.66 6.40
CA TYR A 94 -6.96 -1.58 5.91
C TYR A 94 -7.72 -0.94 7.07
N GLU A 95 -7.64 0.36 7.18
CA GLU A 95 -8.42 1.14 8.14
C GLU A 95 -9.32 2.15 7.43
N LYS A 96 -10.49 2.38 8.00
CA LYS A 96 -11.39 3.45 7.60
C LYS A 96 -11.83 4.22 8.85
N PRO A 97 -11.06 5.24 9.27
CA PRO A 97 -11.44 6.10 10.38
C PRO A 97 -12.78 6.81 10.08
N SER A 98 -13.59 7.06 11.10
CA SER A 98 -14.95 7.61 10.94
C SER A 98 -15.01 8.97 10.22
N ARG A 99 -13.91 9.72 10.20
CA ARG A 99 -13.82 11.07 9.62
C ARG A 99 -12.70 11.24 8.59
N ALA A 100 -12.06 10.15 8.16
CA ALA A 100 -10.98 10.20 7.18
C ALA A 100 -11.27 9.25 6.01
N PRO A 101 -10.70 9.51 4.82
CA PRO A 101 -10.63 8.50 3.78
C PRO A 101 -10.01 7.21 4.32
N GLY A 102 -10.44 6.06 3.78
CA GLY A 102 -9.77 4.80 4.11
C GLY A 102 -8.33 4.81 3.61
N ARG A 103 -7.51 3.91 4.15
CA ARG A 103 -6.13 3.71 3.70
C ARG A 103 -5.65 2.32 4.10
N PHE A 104 -4.64 1.84 3.39
CA PHE A 104 -3.84 0.72 3.88
C PHE A 104 -2.73 1.26 4.75
N THR A 105 -2.47 0.54 5.83
CA THR A 105 -1.41 0.83 6.78
C THR A 105 -0.43 -0.33 6.72
N ILE A 106 0.86 -0.04 6.53
CA ILE A 106 1.91 -1.05 6.46
C ILE A 106 2.99 -0.72 7.50
N GLY A 107 3.15 -1.61 8.48
CA GLY A 107 4.24 -1.57 9.44
C GLY A 107 5.51 -2.19 8.87
N LEU A 108 6.62 -1.48 9.01
CA LEU A 108 7.95 -1.81 8.52
C LEU A 108 8.89 -2.05 9.69
N LEU A 109 9.62 -3.17 9.63
CA LEU A 109 10.66 -3.51 10.61
C LEU A 109 12.00 -3.60 9.91
N PHE A 110 12.98 -2.84 10.38
CA PHE A 110 14.35 -2.88 9.89
C PHE A 110 15.17 -3.85 10.74
N ALA A 111 14.98 -5.14 10.48
CA ALA A 111 15.57 -6.20 11.26
C ALA A 111 17.11 -6.26 11.10
N PRO A 112 17.85 -6.42 12.21
CA PRO A 112 19.30 -6.53 12.18
C PRO A 112 19.76 -7.80 11.45
N GLY A 113 20.97 -7.73 10.89
CA GLY A 113 21.70 -8.89 10.38
C GLY A 113 22.86 -9.28 11.31
N PRO A 114 23.59 -10.37 11.00
CA PRO A 114 24.74 -10.83 11.80
C PRO A 114 25.84 -9.78 11.97
N LYS A 115 25.94 -8.84 11.02
CA LYS A 115 26.94 -7.75 11.02
C LYS A 115 26.44 -6.44 11.62
N GLY A 116 25.22 -6.39 12.15
CA GLY A 116 24.65 -5.20 12.81
C GLY A 116 23.26 -4.80 12.30
N SER A 117 22.74 -3.70 12.85
CA SER A 117 21.50 -3.02 12.44
C SER A 117 21.78 -1.89 11.43
N LEU A 118 20.74 -1.45 10.72
CA LEU A 118 20.79 -0.18 9.98
C LEU A 118 20.48 0.96 10.95
N GLU A 119 21.20 2.07 10.79
CA GLU A 119 20.91 3.33 11.46
C GLU A 119 20.34 4.29 10.42
N LEU A 120 19.03 4.24 10.20
CA LEU A 120 18.43 5.02 9.13
C LEU A 120 18.17 6.46 9.56
N SER A 121 18.43 7.39 8.65
CA SER A 121 18.00 8.76 8.83
C SER A 121 16.48 8.79 8.94
N ARG A 122 15.95 9.53 9.92
CA ARG A 122 14.50 9.74 10.06
C ARG A 122 13.90 10.54 8.90
N ALA A 123 14.75 11.20 8.11
CA ALA A 123 14.42 11.68 6.77
C ALA A 123 15.14 10.82 5.74
N LEU A 124 14.42 9.92 5.08
CA LEU A 124 14.99 9.10 4.00
C LEU A 124 15.52 10.04 2.90
N GLY A 125 16.78 9.87 2.53
CA GLY A 125 17.51 10.76 1.63
C GLY A 125 17.41 10.39 0.15
N GLY A 126 16.51 9.48 -0.23
CA GLY A 126 16.38 8.91 -1.58
C GLY A 126 14.99 9.07 -2.21
N GLU A 127 14.71 8.20 -3.19
CA GLU A 127 13.42 8.10 -3.90
C GLU A 127 12.26 7.60 -2.99
N GLY A 128 12.56 7.30 -1.73
CA GLY A 128 11.57 7.02 -0.70
C GLY A 128 11.12 5.56 -0.69
N VAL A 129 9.85 5.37 -0.33
CA VAL A 129 9.22 4.04 -0.28
C VAL A 129 8.29 3.84 -1.47
N ALA A 130 8.34 2.64 -2.03
CA ALA A 130 7.36 2.12 -2.97
C ALA A 130 6.55 1.00 -2.30
N VAL A 131 5.25 0.99 -2.55
CA VAL A 131 4.31 -0.03 -2.10
C VAL A 131 3.52 -0.47 -3.32
N GLU A 132 3.59 -1.75 -3.65
CA GLU A 132 2.89 -2.33 -4.79
C GLU A 132 2.02 -3.51 -4.33
N ILE A 133 0.78 -3.58 -4.82
CA ILE A 133 -0.14 -4.68 -4.60
C ILE A 133 -0.45 -5.31 -5.95
N GLU A 134 -0.05 -6.56 -6.12
CA GLU A 134 -0.22 -7.33 -7.35
C GLU A 134 -1.21 -8.47 -7.13
N GLY A 135 -2.16 -8.63 -8.06
CA GLY A 135 -3.06 -9.78 -8.10
C GLY A 135 -2.77 -10.68 -9.30
N PRO A 136 -3.58 -11.74 -9.52
CA PRO A 136 -3.38 -12.69 -10.63
C PRO A 136 -3.47 -12.10 -12.05
N ARG A 137 -3.81 -10.81 -12.18
CA ARG A 137 -3.93 -10.09 -13.44
C ARG A 137 -3.10 -8.81 -13.43
N GLY A 138 -1.98 -8.83 -12.70
CA GLY A 138 -1.07 -7.70 -12.53
C GLY A 138 -1.47 -6.73 -11.43
N LEU A 139 -0.85 -5.54 -11.47
CA LEU A 139 -0.96 -4.50 -10.46
C LEU A 139 -2.43 -4.09 -10.21
N VAL A 140 -2.86 -4.16 -8.95
CA VAL A 140 -4.19 -3.73 -8.49
C VAL A 140 -4.13 -2.45 -7.64
N GLY A 141 -2.94 -2.01 -7.26
CA GLY A 141 -2.72 -0.72 -6.64
C GLY A 141 -1.24 -0.54 -6.33
N GLY A 142 -0.78 0.71 -6.26
CA GLY A 142 0.59 0.98 -5.91
C GLY A 142 0.91 2.46 -5.84
N ALA A 143 1.98 2.78 -5.14
CA ALA A 143 2.52 4.13 -5.10
C ALA A 143 4.01 4.12 -4.79
N HIS A 144 4.69 5.18 -5.20
CA HIS A 144 6.09 5.44 -4.91
C HIS A 144 6.32 6.84 -4.35
N GLY A 145 7.51 7.07 -3.78
CA GLY A 145 7.85 8.32 -3.11
C GLY A 145 7.00 8.57 -1.86
N LEU A 146 6.44 7.51 -1.25
CA LEU A 146 5.60 7.64 -0.07
C LEU A 146 6.43 8.09 1.14
N PRO A 147 5.89 9.00 1.97
CA PRO A 147 6.52 9.36 3.23
C PRO A 147 6.45 8.21 4.23
N VAL A 148 7.41 8.20 5.16
CA VAL A 148 7.49 7.22 6.24
C VAL A 148 7.28 7.92 7.57
N THR A 149 6.41 7.36 8.41
CA THR A 149 6.25 7.79 9.80
C THR A 149 7.06 6.86 10.68
N TRP A 150 8.11 7.40 11.31
CA TRP A 150 8.96 6.59 12.17
C TRP A 150 8.39 6.44 13.57
N ASP A 151 8.44 5.23 14.11
CA ASP A 151 8.08 5.01 15.49
C ASP A 151 9.13 5.59 16.44
N SER A 152 8.68 5.91 17.66
CA SER A 152 9.59 6.27 18.74
C SER A 152 10.59 5.14 18.97
N ALA A 153 11.88 5.49 19.06
CA ALA A 153 12.96 4.50 19.22
C ALA A 153 12.64 3.53 20.36
N THR A 154 12.42 2.25 20.03
CA THR A 154 12.22 1.22 21.04
C THR A 154 13.58 0.87 21.63
N LYS A 155 13.70 0.82 22.97
CA LYS A 155 14.93 0.42 23.68
C LYS A 155 15.28 -1.08 23.50
N SER A 156 14.41 -1.82 22.83
CA SER A 156 14.61 -3.22 22.46
C SER A 156 15.50 -3.25 21.23
N GLY A 157 16.62 -3.97 21.25
CA GLY A 157 17.57 -4.10 20.14
C GLY A 157 17.03 -4.83 18.89
N THR A 158 15.72 -4.72 18.64
CA THR A 158 14.95 -5.32 17.55
C THR A 158 15.05 -4.57 16.22
N GLY A 159 15.78 -3.44 16.17
CA GLY A 159 15.90 -2.57 15.00
C GLY A 159 14.88 -1.43 15.02
N ASP A 160 15.00 -0.51 14.06
CA ASP A 160 14.05 0.58 13.89
C ASP A 160 12.73 0.06 13.29
N SER A 161 11.62 0.72 13.62
CA SER A 161 10.32 0.48 13.02
C SER A 161 9.71 1.77 12.49
N ALA A 162 8.86 1.60 11.47
CA ALA A 162 8.18 2.70 10.83
C ALA A 162 6.87 2.25 10.20
N GLU A 163 6.05 3.20 9.79
CA GLU A 163 4.79 2.98 9.13
C GLU A 163 4.72 3.74 7.81
N VAL A 164 4.10 3.12 6.81
CA VAL A 164 3.73 3.75 5.54
C VAL A 164 2.23 3.61 5.34
N SER A 165 1.60 4.71 4.92
CA SER A 165 0.19 4.74 4.54
C SER A 165 0.06 4.74 3.01
N LEU A 166 -0.78 3.85 2.47
CA LEU A 166 -1.19 3.84 1.06
C LEU A 166 -2.64 4.31 0.95
N PRO A 167 -2.91 5.52 0.43
CA PRO A 167 -4.27 6.03 0.22
C PRO A 167 -5.07 5.20 -0.78
N LEU A 168 -6.40 5.25 -0.72
CA LEU A 168 -7.26 4.52 -1.66
C LEU A 168 -7.14 5.00 -3.10
N GLU A 169 -6.72 6.24 -3.30
CA GLU A 169 -6.43 6.83 -4.60
C GLU A 169 -5.25 6.14 -5.31
N ALA A 170 -4.45 5.35 -4.59
CA ALA A 170 -3.40 4.51 -5.15
C ALA A 170 -3.91 3.16 -5.69
N LEU A 171 -5.16 2.78 -5.41
CA LEU A 171 -5.75 1.58 -5.98
C LEU A 171 -6.14 1.80 -7.45
N CYS A 172 -6.06 0.72 -8.22
CA CYS A 172 -6.53 0.72 -9.59
C CYS A 172 -8.05 0.93 -9.67
N PRO A 173 -8.56 1.55 -10.74
CA PRO A 173 -9.98 1.75 -10.94
C PRO A 173 -10.80 0.46 -10.79
N GLY A 174 -11.88 0.54 -10.03
CA GLY A 174 -12.79 -0.60 -9.79
C GLY A 174 -12.35 -1.57 -8.69
N GLN A 175 -11.19 -1.37 -8.07
CA GLN A 175 -10.78 -2.19 -6.93
C GLN A 175 -11.51 -1.77 -5.65
N ASN A 176 -11.96 -2.76 -4.88
CA ASN A 176 -12.53 -2.55 -3.55
C ASN A 176 -11.44 -2.79 -2.50
N ALA A 177 -11.23 -1.82 -1.62
CA ALA A 177 -10.19 -1.89 -0.58
C ALA A 177 -10.36 -3.08 0.37
N ARG A 178 -11.59 -3.46 0.71
CA ARG A 178 -11.88 -4.62 1.57
C ARG A 178 -11.50 -5.92 0.88
N ASP A 179 -11.94 -6.09 -0.37
CA ASP A 179 -11.60 -7.28 -1.15
C ASP A 179 -10.08 -7.39 -1.38
N VAL A 180 -9.38 -6.26 -1.53
CA VAL A 180 -7.92 -6.23 -1.66
C VAL A 180 -7.26 -6.70 -0.37
N VAL A 181 -7.65 -6.15 0.80
CA VAL A 181 -7.03 -6.57 2.07
C VAL A 181 -7.33 -8.03 2.41
N GLU A 182 -8.53 -8.52 2.08
CA GLU A 182 -8.88 -9.94 2.27
C GLU A 182 -8.01 -10.86 1.42
N LYS A 183 -7.71 -10.47 0.17
CA LYS A 183 -6.84 -11.25 -0.73
C LYS A 183 -5.35 -11.17 -0.39
N LEU A 184 -4.94 -10.17 0.40
CA LEU A 184 -3.59 -10.07 0.96
C LEU A 184 -3.39 -10.99 2.17
N GLN A 185 -4.47 -11.54 2.75
CA GLN A 185 -4.37 -12.51 3.83
C GLN A 185 -4.13 -13.91 3.25
N PRO A 186 -3.23 -14.70 3.85
CA PRO A 186 -3.09 -16.10 3.47
C PRO A 186 -4.36 -16.87 3.86
N PRO A 187 -4.79 -17.86 3.05
CA PRO A 187 -5.93 -18.70 3.39
C PRO A 187 -5.64 -19.55 4.63
N ILE A 188 -6.58 -19.56 5.58
CA ILE A 188 -6.51 -20.35 6.80
C ILE A 188 -7.63 -21.40 6.85
N ASP A 189 -7.34 -22.57 7.44
CA ASP A 189 -8.35 -23.59 7.73
C ASP A 189 -9.11 -23.31 9.04
N SER A 190 -10.05 -24.20 9.39
CA SER A 190 -10.83 -24.09 10.64
C SER A 190 -10.00 -24.23 11.92
N SER A 191 -8.74 -24.66 11.81
CA SER A 191 -7.78 -24.76 12.92
C SER A 191 -6.82 -23.57 12.97
N ASN A 192 -7.05 -22.54 12.16
CA ASN A 192 -6.17 -21.38 11.96
C ASN A 192 -4.79 -21.74 11.39
N THR A 193 -4.68 -22.85 10.65
CA THR A 193 -3.46 -23.22 9.94
C THR A 193 -3.43 -22.55 8.59
N ILE A 194 -2.30 -21.97 8.21
CA ILE A 194 -2.11 -21.43 6.86
C ILE A 194 -2.04 -22.58 5.85
N THR A 195 -2.86 -22.49 4.81
CA THR A 195 -3.04 -23.55 3.81
C THR A 195 -2.47 -23.20 2.44
N GLY A 196 -1.94 -21.99 2.26
CA GLY A 196 -1.37 -21.56 0.99
C GLY A 196 -0.90 -20.12 1.01
N GLN A 197 -0.44 -19.66 -0.15
CA GLN A 197 -0.03 -18.27 -0.37
C GLN A 197 -1.26 -17.34 -0.43
N PRO A 198 -1.11 -16.07 -0.04
CA PRO A 198 -2.14 -15.07 -0.27
C PRO A 198 -2.42 -14.94 -1.77
N ALA A 199 -3.67 -14.60 -2.12
CA ALA A 199 -4.06 -14.47 -3.52
C ALA A 199 -3.42 -13.23 -4.17
N TYR A 200 -3.20 -12.17 -3.39
CA TYR A 200 -2.50 -10.96 -3.79
C TYR A 200 -1.17 -10.83 -3.03
N THR A 201 -0.17 -10.30 -3.72
CA THR A 201 1.15 -10.01 -3.16
C THR A 201 1.24 -8.52 -2.84
N LEU A 202 1.53 -8.20 -1.58
CA LEU A 202 1.99 -6.88 -1.16
C LEU A 202 3.51 -6.89 -1.21
N THR A 203 4.11 -5.95 -1.94
CA THR A 203 5.54 -5.69 -1.93
C THR A 203 5.79 -4.29 -1.43
N VAL A 204 6.76 -4.14 -0.53
CA VAL A 204 7.23 -2.84 -0.06
C VAL A 204 8.72 -2.75 -0.23
N SER A 205 9.17 -1.62 -0.77
CA SER A 205 10.56 -1.39 -1.12
C SER A 205 11.02 -0.03 -0.63
N VAL A 206 12.15 0.01 0.07
CA VAL A 206 12.76 1.24 0.61
C VAL A 206 14.10 1.46 -0.09
N ARG A 207 14.22 2.58 -0.82
CA ARG A 207 15.47 2.98 -1.48
C ARG A 207 16.08 4.20 -0.80
N ASP A 208 17.23 4.01 -0.17
CA ASP A 208 17.94 5.07 0.55
C ASP A 208 19.47 4.95 0.39
N PRO A 209 20.18 6.03 -0.02
CA PRO A 209 21.64 6.00 -0.18
C PRO A 209 22.40 5.60 1.09
N GLY A 210 21.89 5.94 2.27
CA GLY A 210 22.41 5.57 3.58
C GLY A 210 22.37 4.06 3.84
N ILE A 211 21.32 3.36 3.40
CA ILE A 211 21.28 1.88 3.41
C ILE A 211 22.49 1.34 2.62
N GLY A 212 22.71 1.87 1.42
CA GLY A 212 23.82 1.46 0.56
C GLY A 212 25.20 1.76 1.17
N ALA A 213 25.34 2.86 1.91
CA ALA A 213 26.58 3.21 2.61
C ALA A 213 26.85 2.28 3.79
N GLN A 214 25.85 2.00 4.62
CA GLN A 214 25.99 1.15 5.80
C GLN A 214 26.24 -0.32 5.43
N ARG A 215 25.53 -0.83 4.43
CA ARG A 215 25.78 -2.20 3.97
C ARG A 215 27.19 -2.37 3.41
N ARG A 216 27.73 -1.34 2.75
CA ARG A 216 29.14 -1.32 2.32
C ARG A 216 30.11 -1.28 3.49
N SER A 217 29.85 -0.48 4.53
CA SER A 217 30.71 -0.47 5.73
C SER A 217 30.69 -1.81 6.49
N MET A 218 29.61 -2.58 6.36
CA MET A 218 29.50 -3.96 6.86
C MET A 218 30.15 -5.01 5.93
N GLY A 219 30.72 -4.60 4.79
CA GLY A 219 31.31 -5.53 3.81
C GLY A 219 30.27 -6.46 3.17
N LEU A 220 29.07 -5.95 2.89
CA LEU A 220 28.04 -6.64 2.12
C LEU A 220 28.14 -6.29 0.63
N PRO A 221 27.63 -7.13 -0.28
CA PRO A 221 27.69 -6.88 -1.72
C PRO A 221 27.16 -5.50 -2.13
N ALA A 222 27.80 -4.90 -3.13
CA ALA A 222 27.40 -3.62 -3.71
C ALA A 222 26.02 -3.71 -4.41
N GLY A 223 25.26 -2.61 -4.44
CA GLY A 223 23.89 -2.57 -4.98
C GLY A 223 22.77 -2.63 -3.93
N GLY A 224 23.12 -2.68 -2.63
CA GLY A 224 22.18 -2.81 -1.52
C GLY A 224 21.52 -1.52 -1.01
N ASN A 225 21.36 -0.46 -1.81
CA ASN A 225 20.58 0.70 -1.32
C ASN A 225 19.06 0.47 -1.32
N LEU A 226 18.61 -0.69 -1.79
CA LEU A 226 17.23 -1.14 -1.77
C LEU A 226 17.07 -2.26 -0.75
N LEU A 227 16.04 -2.15 0.08
CA LEU A 227 15.51 -3.26 0.86
C LEU A 227 14.07 -3.49 0.43
N SER A 228 13.63 -4.73 0.36
CA SER A 228 12.25 -5.06 0.07
C SER A 228 11.73 -6.14 1.01
N ALA A 229 10.41 -6.17 1.19
CA ALA A 229 9.68 -7.19 1.94
C ALA A 229 8.35 -7.47 1.24
N ASN A 230 7.81 -8.67 1.44
CA ASN A 230 6.53 -9.10 0.89
C ASN A 230 5.71 -9.89 1.93
N ASN A 231 4.43 -10.15 1.62
CA ASN A 231 3.51 -10.91 2.47
C ASN A 231 3.46 -12.42 2.16
N LEU A 232 4.41 -12.94 1.40
CA LEU A 232 4.44 -14.37 1.09
C LEU A 232 4.77 -15.19 2.34
N VAL A 233 4.10 -16.33 2.49
CA VAL A 233 4.31 -17.23 3.62
C VAL A 233 5.43 -18.21 3.31
N ALA A 234 6.17 -18.63 4.34
CA ALA A 234 7.16 -19.68 4.18
C ALA A 234 6.48 -21.00 3.75
N GLU A 235 7.21 -21.85 3.03
CA GLU A 235 6.65 -23.09 2.46
C GLU A 235 6.12 -24.10 3.51
N ASP A 236 6.41 -23.90 4.80
CA ASP A 236 5.91 -24.66 5.94
C ASP A 236 4.71 -24.02 6.67
N GLY A 237 4.16 -22.90 6.14
CA GLY A 237 2.90 -22.32 6.62
C GLY A 237 3.01 -21.43 7.87
N PHE A 238 4.22 -21.00 8.28
CA PHE A 238 4.36 -19.99 9.34
C PHE A 238 4.50 -18.57 8.76
N LEU A 239 3.64 -17.65 9.22
CA LEU A 239 3.84 -16.20 9.02
C LEU A 239 4.99 -15.71 9.91
N LEU A 240 5.92 -14.95 9.34
CA LEU A 240 6.96 -14.23 10.12
C LEU A 240 6.49 -12.90 10.72
N ALA A 241 5.19 -12.61 10.73
CA ALA A 241 4.65 -11.46 11.46
C ALA A 241 3.19 -11.72 11.87
N GLY A 242 2.96 -11.83 13.17
CA GLY A 242 1.64 -12.00 13.77
C GLY A 242 0.94 -10.66 13.95
N SER A 243 -0.29 -10.59 13.45
CA SER A 243 -1.27 -9.58 13.81
C SER A 243 -1.50 -9.61 15.33
N ALA A 244 -1.27 -8.50 16.01
CA ALA A 244 -1.83 -8.26 17.33
C ALA A 244 -3.30 -7.87 17.15
N TYR A 245 -4.19 -8.62 17.81
CA TYR A 245 -5.59 -8.28 18.02
C TYR A 245 -5.74 -7.07 18.95
#